data_AF-A0A371QTY6-F1
#
_entry.id   AF-A0A371QTY6-F1
#
_cell.length_a   1.000
_cell.length_b   1.000
_cell.length_c   1.000
_cell.angle_alpha   90.00
_cell.angle_beta   90.00
_cell.angle_gamma   90.00
#
_symmetry.space_group_name_H-M   'P 1'
#
loop_
_entity.id
_entity.type
_entity.pdbx_description
1 polymer ?
#
loop_
_entity_poly.entity_id
_entity_poly.type
_entity_poly.pdbx_seq_one_letter_code
_entity_poly.pdbx_strand_id
1 'polypeptide(L)'
;NAYFVAINGPEIMSKYYGESEARLREIFEEAKKNAPAIIFIDEIDAIAPKREEVTGEVEKRVVAQLLTLMDGLQERGQVIVIGATNRPDAVDPALRRPGRFDREI
;
A
#
# COMPACT_ATOMS: atom_id res chain seq x y z
N ASN A 1 10.01 -11.27 17.99
CA ASN A 1 8.65 -11.27 17.42
C ASN A 1 8.40 -9.93 16.77
N ALA A 2 7.96 -9.92 15.51
CA ALA A 2 7.50 -8.72 14.82
C ALA A 2 5.98 -8.78 14.70
N TYR A 3 5.32 -7.64 14.80
CA TYR A 3 3.90 -7.51 14.48
C TYR A 3 3.67 -7.82 13.00
N PHE A 4 2.57 -8.49 12.67
CA PHE A 4 2.26 -8.87 11.31
C PHE A 4 0.81 -8.52 11.03
N VAL A 5 0.59 -7.74 9.96
CA VAL A 5 -0.74 -7.43 9.43
C VAL A 5 -0.76 -7.80 7.95
N ALA A 6 -1.74 -8.61 7.57
CA ALA A 6 -1.99 -8.97 6.17
C ALA A 6 -3.32 -8.39 5.73
N ILE A 7 -3.32 -7.82 4.53
CA ILE A 7 -4.50 -7.28 3.86
C ILE A 7 -4.53 -7.76 2.41
N ASN A 8 -5.73 -7.91 1.88
CA ASN A 8 -5.95 -8.19 0.47
C ASN A 8 -6.44 -6.89 -0.20
N GLY A 9 -5.86 -6.52 -1.35
CA GLY A 9 -6.13 -5.27 -2.06
C GLY A 9 -7.62 -4.99 -2.26
N PRO A 10 -8.41 -5.92 -2.82
CA PRO A 10 -9.86 -5.79 -2.92
C PRO A 10 -10.59 -5.42 -1.63
N GLU A 11 -10.13 -5.87 -0.46
CA GLU A 11 -10.78 -5.53 0.82
C GLU A 11 -10.64 -4.05 1.17
N ILE A 12 -9.58 -3.39 0.72
CA ILE A 12 -9.37 -1.95 0.96
C ILE A 12 -10.34 -1.11 0.14
N MET A 13 -10.82 -1.63 -1.00
CA MET A 13 -11.65 -0.88 -1.92
C MET A 13 -13.09 -0.77 -1.42
N SER A 14 -13.44 0.40 -0.88
CA SER A 14 -14.82 0.76 -0.54
C SER A 14 -15.48 1.65 -1.60
N LYS A 15 -16.81 1.55 -1.70
CA LYS A 15 -17.66 2.47 -2.48
C LYS A 15 -17.93 3.78 -1.74
N TYR A 16 -17.67 3.84 -0.44
CA TYR A 16 -17.87 5.03 0.37
C TYR A 16 -16.66 5.95 0.31
N TYR A 17 -16.92 7.25 0.15
CA TYR A 17 -15.88 8.25 -0.03
C TYR A 17 -14.96 8.31 1.19
N GLY A 18 -13.65 8.11 0.99
CA GLY A 18 -12.63 8.30 2.02
C GLY A 18 -12.37 7.11 2.94
N GLU A 19 -13.19 6.05 2.87
CA GLU A 19 -13.07 4.88 3.75
C GLU A 19 -11.82 4.06 3.39
N SER A 20 -11.54 3.86 2.10
CA SER A 20 -10.35 3.15 1.61
C SER A 20 -9.06 3.82 2.08
N GLU A 21 -9.00 5.15 1.99
CA GLU A 21 -7.85 5.94 2.43
C GLU A 21 -7.68 5.92 3.95
N ALA A 22 -8.79 5.95 4.70
CA ALA A 22 -8.77 5.85 6.16
C ALA A 22 -8.26 4.48 6.61
N ARG A 23 -8.76 3.40 6.02
CA ARG A 23 -8.33 2.02 6.32
C ARG A 23 -6.83 1.84 6.08
N LEU A 24 -6.30 2.31 4.94
CA LEU A 24 -4.85 2.30 4.68
C LEU A 24 -4.05 3.04 5.76
N ARG A 25 -4.53 4.22 6.18
CA ARG A 25 -3.87 5.00 7.23
C ARG A 25 -3.85 4.26 8.56
N GLU A 26 -4.96 3.65 8.94
CA GLU A 26 -5.08 2.88 10.19
C GLU A 26 -4.09 1.72 10.23
N ILE A 27 -3.98 0.95 9.13
CA ILE A 27 -3.06 -0.19 9.01
C ILE A 27 -1.61 0.26 9.20
N PHE A 28 -1.20 1.33 8.52
CA PHE A 28 0.18 1.85 8.63
C PHE A 28 0.46 2.43 10.02
N GLU A 29 -0.50 3.14 10.63
CA GLU A 29 -0.33 3.67 11.98
C GLU A 29 -0.30 2.56 13.04
N GLU A 30 -1.10 1.51 12.90
CA GLU A 30 -1.04 0.33 13.75
C GLU A 30 0.31 -0.40 13.63
N ALA A 31 0.81 -0.60 12.41
CA ALA A 31 2.11 -1.21 12.18
C ALA A 31 3.25 -0.38 12.79
N LYS A 32 3.20 0.96 12.65
CA LYS A 32 4.17 1.87 13.29
C LYS A 32 4.13 1.80 14.81
N LYS A 33 2.94 1.71 15.42
CA LYS A 33 2.78 1.59 16.88
C LYS A 33 3.30 0.27 17.43
N ASN A 34 3.20 -0.80 16.65
CA ASN A 34 3.61 -2.15 17.02
C ASN A 34 4.98 -2.54 16.45
N ALA A 35 5.80 -1.56 16.04
CA ALA A 35 7.13 -1.79 15.51
C ALA A 35 8.00 -2.63 16.48
N PRO A 36 8.77 -3.63 16.00
CA PRO A 36 8.99 -3.98 14.59
C PRO A 36 7.78 -4.68 13.96
N ALA A 37 7.42 -4.30 12.73
CA ALA A 37 6.20 -4.76 12.06
C ALA A 37 6.41 -5.10 10.57
N ILE A 38 5.56 -5.99 10.05
CA ILE A 38 5.45 -6.33 8.64
C ILE A 38 4.00 -6.06 8.19
N ILE A 39 3.85 -5.29 7.12
CA ILE A 39 2.60 -5.10 6.39
C ILE A 39 2.68 -5.94 5.13
N PHE A 40 1.79 -6.93 4.99
CA PHE A 40 1.67 -7.74 3.79
C PHE A 40 0.42 -7.33 3.01
N ILE A 41 0.59 -6.90 1.76
CA ILE A 41 -0.48 -6.47 0.86
C ILE A 41 -0.55 -7.47 -0.29
N ASP A 42 -1.54 -8.36 -0.25
CA ASP A 42 -1.84 -9.25 -1.36
C ASP A 42 -2.66 -8.53 -2.44
N GLU A 43 -2.54 -8.97 -3.70
CA GLU A 43 -3.19 -8.34 -4.85
C GLU A 43 -3.03 -6.81 -4.90
N ILE A 44 -1.78 -6.34 -4.74
CA ILE A 44 -1.50 -4.90 -4.65
C ILE A 44 -1.92 -4.13 -5.92
N ASP A 45 -2.00 -4.80 -7.07
CA ASP A 45 -2.50 -4.22 -8.32
C ASP A 45 -3.97 -3.78 -8.25
N ALA A 46 -4.76 -4.31 -7.31
CA ALA A 46 -6.15 -3.89 -7.11
C ALA A 46 -6.27 -2.49 -6.47
N ILE A 47 -5.30 -2.08 -5.63
CA ILE A 47 -5.32 -0.79 -4.93
C ILE A 47 -4.30 0.20 -5.49
N ALA A 48 -3.37 -0.28 -6.30
CA ALA A 48 -2.35 0.52 -6.93
C ALA A 48 -2.18 0.27 -8.43
N PRO A 49 -3.26 0.26 -9.23
CA PRO A 49 -3.14 0.14 -10.67
C PRO A 49 -2.44 1.36 -11.28
N LYS A 50 -1.90 1.19 -12.49
CA LYS A 50 -1.38 2.28 -13.31
C LYS A 50 -2.41 3.40 -13.47
N ARG A 51 -1.99 4.65 -13.29
CA ARG A 51 -2.87 5.83 -13.37
C ARG A 51 -3.61 5.99 -14.69
N GLU A 52 -3.06 5.47 -15.78
CA GLU A 52 -3.68 5.47 -17.11
C GLU A 52 -4.83 4.45 -17.23
N GLU A 53 -4.81 3.38 -16.45
CA GLU A 53 -5.86 2.36 -16.37
C GLU A 53 -7.00 2.79 -15.42
N VAL A 54 -6.75 3.83 -14.61
CA VAL A 54 -7.68 4.32 -13.59
C VAL A 54 -8.65 5.35 -14.15
N THR A 55 -9.93 4.99 -14.19
CA THR A 55 -11.01 5.91 -14.58
C THR A 55 -11.67 6.59 -13.37
N GLY A 56 -11.66 5.95 -12.20
CA GLY A 56 -12.32 6.47 -10.99
C GLY A 56 -11.48 7.42 -10.14
N GLU A 57 -12.09 8.46 -9.56
CA GLU A 57 -11.41 9.35 -8.61
C GLU A 57 -11.02 8.65 -7.30
N VAL A 58 -11.76 7.62 -6.90
CA VAL A 58 -11.48 6.86 -5.67
C VAL A 58 -10.16 6.12 -5.80
N GLU A 59 -9.99 5.34 -6.87
CA GLU A 59 -8.77 4.59 -7.17
C GLU A 59 -7.53 5.50 -7.22
N LYS A 60 -7.63 6.67 -7.89
CA LYS A 60 -6.52 7.66 -7.93
C LYS A 60 -6.11 8.12 -6.54
N ARG A 61 -7.09 8.35 -5.65
CA ARG A 61 -6.83 8.77 -4.27
C ARG A 61 -6.23 7.65 -3.43
N VAL A 62 -6.67 6.42 -3.60
CA VAL A 62 -6.09 5.25 -2.92
C VAL A 62 -4.62 5.07 -3.30
N VAL A 63 -4.28 5.13 -4.60
CA VAL A 63 -2.89 5.08 -5.08
C VAL A 63 -2.06 6.22 -4.47
N ALA A 64 -2.58 7.45 -4.50
CA ALA A 64 -1.90 8.61 -3.93
C ALA A 64 -1.69 8.49 -2.40
N GLN A 65 -2.67 7.93 -1.69
CA GLN A 65 -2.59 7.70 -0.25
C GLN A 65 -1.53 6.64 0.08
N LEU A 66 -1.48 5.54 -0.67
CA LEU A 66 -0.46 4.51 -0.49
C LEU A 66 0.95 5.07 -0.73
N LEU A 67 1.15 5.84 -1.81
CA LEU A 67 2.43 6.51 -2.08
C LEU A 67 2.87 7.41 -0.91
N THR A 68 1.94 8.21 -0.38
CA THR A 68 2.19 9.10 0.75
C THR A 68 2.58 8.32 2.02
N LEU A 69 1.91 7.19 2.28
CA LEU A 69 2.21 6.35 3.44
C LEU A 69 3.59 5.70 3.33
N MET A 70 3.95 5.20 2.15
CA MET A 70 5.27 4.61 1.88
C MET A 70 6.39 5.63 2.07
N ASP A 71 6.22 6.85 1.53
CA ASP A 71 7.20 7.93 1.70
C ASP A 71 7.38 8.31 3.19
N GLY A 72 6.31 8.21 3.99
CA GLY A 72 6.33 8.46 5.43
C GLY A 72 6.97 7.37 6.30
N LEU A 73 7.37 6.22 5.74
CA LEU A 73 8.04 5.13 6.48
C LEU A 73 9.56 5.31 6.61
N GLN A 74 10.16 6.20 5.81
CA GLN A 74 11.61 6.29 5.66
C GLN A 74 12.37 6.69 6.94
N GLU A 75 11.72 7.30 7.94
CA GLU A 75 12.41 7.84 9.11
C GLU A 75 12.73 6.82 10.22
N ARG A 76 12.12 5.61 10.23
CA ARG A 76 12.17 4.75 11.44
C ARG A 76 12.53 3.27 11.24
N GLY A 77 12.69 2.78 10.00
CA GLY A 77 13.34 1.50 9.67
C GLY A 77 12.79 0.21 10.31
N GLN A 78 11.70 0.27 11.07
CA GLN A 78 11.14 -0.85 11.83
C GLN A 78 9.83 -1.39 11.25
N VAL A 79 9.37 -0.85 10.12
CA VAL A 79 8.20 -1.37 9.39
C VAL A 79 8.64 -1.77 8.00
N ILE A 80 8.39 -3.03 7.63
CA ILE A 80 8.63 -3.56 6.29
C ILE A 80 7.28 -3.73 5.60
N VAL A 81 7.18 -3.31 4.35
CA VAL A 81 5.98 -3.52 3.51
C VAL A 81 6.32 -4.50 2.41
N ILE A 82 5.50 -5.55 2.27
CA ILE A 82 5.61 -6.59 1.25
C ILE A 82 4.34 -6.52 0.41
N GLY A 83 4.48 -6.39 -0.90
CA GLY A 83 3.37 -6.46 -1.86
C GLY A 83 3.45 -7.74 -2.68
N ALA A 84 2.32 -8.39 -2.92
CA ALA A 84 2.20 -9.53 -3.83
C ALA A 84 1.25 -9.19 -4.98
N THR A 85 1.57 -9.63 -6.19
CA THR A 85 0.73 -9.47 -7.39
C THR A 85 1.12 -10.50 -8.45
N ASN A 86 0.14 -10.93 -9.23
CA ASN A 86 0.36 -11.72 -10.46
C ASN A 86 0.55 -10.83 -11.70
N ARG A 87 0.41 -9.50 -11.55
CA ARG A 87 0.43 -8.51 -12.63
C ARG A 87 1.37 -7.35 -12.27
N PRO A 88 2.70 -7.58 -12.13
CA PRO A 88 3.65 -6.53 -11.74
C PRO A 88 3.66 -5.33 -12.71
N ASP A 89 3.34 -5.57 -13.99
CA ASP A 89 3.23 -4.51 -15.00
C ASP A 89 1.96 -3.67 -14.88
N ALA A 90 0.97 -4.09 -14.10
CA ALA A 90 -0.26 -3.33 -13.85
C ALA A 90 -0.11 -2.36 -12.67
N VAL A 91 0.95 -2.48 -11.86
CA VAL A 91 1.18 -1.64 -10.67
C VAL A 91 1.72 -0.25 -11.07
N ASP A 92 1.29 0.82 -10.38
CA ASP A 92 1.80 2.18 -10.57
C ASP A 92 3.34 2.20 -10.47
N PRO A 93 4.08 2.58 -11.54
CA PRO A 93 5.54 2.61 -11.54
C PRO A 93 6.15 3.49 -10.44
N ALA A 94 5.41 4.48 -9.92
CA ALA A 94 5.86 5.28 -8.81
C ALA A 94 6.11 4.43 -7.55
N LEU A 95 5.34 3.37 -7.32
CA LEU A 95 5.52 2.49 -6.16
C LEU A 95 6.80 1.65 -6.21
N ARG A 96 7.38 1.46 -7.41
CA ARG A 96 8.62 0.70 -7.63
C ARG A 96 9.89 1.58 -7.56
N ARG A 97 9.74 2.86 -7.21
CA ARG A 97 10.88 3.78 -7.06
C ARG A 97 11.68 3.48 -5.78
N PRO A 98 12.98 3.81 -5.75
CA PRO A 98 13.83 3.65 -4.56
C PRO A 98 13.17 4.20 -3.29
N GLY A 99 13.22 3.42 -2.20
CA GLY A 99 12.60 3.80 -0.93
C GLY A 99 11.13 3.43 -0.77
N ARG A 100 10.54 2.70 -1.73
CA ARG A 100 9.19 2.12 -1.68
C ARG A 100 9.27 0.59 -1.86
N PHE A 101 8.70 0.02 -2.93
CA PHE A 101 8.95 -1.37 -3.34
C PHE A 101 10.17 -1.42 -4.25
N ASP A 102 11.35 -1.21 -3.68
CA ASP A 102 12.61 -1.13 -4.41
C ASP A 102 13.35 -2.47 -4.56
N ARG A 103 12.75 -3.55 -4.05
CA ARG A 103 13.20 -4.93 -4.21
C ARG A 103 12.09 -5.82 -4.73
N GLU A 104 12.42 -6.66 -5.69
CA GLU A 104 11.52 -7.65 -6.31
C GLU A 104 12.15 -9.04 -6.18
N ILE A 105 11.31 -10.06 -6.00
CA ILE A 105 11.68 -11.47 -5.78
C ILE A 105 10.97 -12.33 -6.83
#